data_AF-A0A9D7FGS9-F1
#
_entry.id   AF-A0A9D7FGS9-F1
#
_cell.length_a   1.000
_cell.length_b   1.000
_cell.length_c   1.000
_cell.angle_alpha   90.00
_cell.angle_beta   90.00
_cell.angle_gamma   90.00
#
_symmetry.space_group_name_H-M   'P 1'
#
loop_
_entity.id
_entity.type
_entity.pdbx_description
1 polymer ?
#
loop_
_entity_poly.entity_id
_entity_poly.type
_entity_poly.pdbx_seq_one_letter_code
_entity_poly.pdbx_strand_id
1 'polypeptide(L)'
;MNQKEEILDRLDEAGYPENEFALQYDEFFADIEDQEVIGVNIPYDKPSTQEFYQVLQLIAEYPEVEGIYVRVADADYPQDWFYTDTVYIIGEMSTDLIRKLTEPLFPDEINPGWLYGFPVNLEKKLEKKRVVSLWWD
;
A
#
# COMPACT_ATOMS: atom_id res chain seq x y z
N MET A 1 1.64 -22.04 -9.68
CA MET A 1 1.39 -21.19 -8.52
C MET A 1 0.61 -20.00 -9.04
N ASN A 2 -0.48 -19.62 -8.37
CA ASN A 2 -1.12 -18.32 -8.66
C ASN A 2 -0.38 -17.20 -7.90
N GLN A 3 -0.59 -15.93 -8.27
CA GLN A 3 0.13 -14.80 -7.67
C GLN A 3 -0.05 -14.74 -6.14
N LYS A 4 -1.24 -15.07 -5.64
CA LYS A 4 -1.54 -15.13 -4.20
C LYS A 4 -0.64 -16.13 -3.47
N GLU A 5 -0.49 -17.35 -4.00
CA GLU A 5 0.39 -18.37 -3.43
C GLU A 5 1.86 -17.89 -3.41
N GLU A 6 2.33 -17.20 -4.46
CA GLU A 6 3.68 -16.62 -4.49
C GLU A 6 3.90 -15.54 -3.44
N ILE A 7 2.89 -14.71 -3.18
CA ILE A 7 2.95 -13.68 -2.12
C ILE A 7 2.93 -14.34 -0.74
N LEU A 8 2.11 -15.38 -0.53
CA LEU A 8 2.06 -16.12 0.75
C LEU A 8 3.40 -16.77 1.08
N ASP A 9 4.06 -17.42 0.11
CA ASP A 9 5.39 -17.99 0.31
C ASP A 9 6.41 -16.90 0.73
N ARG A 10 6.34 -15.71 0.12
CA ARG A 10 7.20 -14.57 0.47
C ARG A 10 6.90 -13.99 1.85
N LEU A 11 5.63 -13.97 2.27
CA LEU A 11 5.23 -13.55 3.62
C LEU A 11 5.80 -14.51 4.68
N ASP A 12 5.67 -15.81 4.44
CA ASP A 12 6.21 -16.85 5.32
C ASP A 12 7.75 -16.75 5.41
N GLU A 13 8.44 -16.60 4.27
CA GLU A 13 9.90 -16.40 4.22
C GLU A 13 10.34 -15.12 4.94
N ALA A 14 9.52 -14.07 4.92
CA ALA A 14 9.78 -12.80 5.60
C ALA A 14 9.48 -12.87 7.11
N GLY A 15 8.83 -13.93 7.61
CA GLY A 15 8.42 -14.06 9.00
C GLY A 15 7.27 -13.12 9.37
N TYR A 16 6.27 -13.01 8.49
CA TYR A 16 4.99 -12.41 8.81
C TYR A 16 4.24 -13.27 9.86
N PRO A 17 3.50 -12.69 10.83
CA PRO A 17 3.23 -11.26 11.02
C PRO A 17 4.23 -10.52 11.92
N GLU A 18 5.28 -11.17 12.42
CA GLU A 18 6.26 -10.54 13.32
C GLU A 18 7.10 -9.45 12.63
N ASN A 19 7.23 -9.53 11.31
CA ASN A 19 7.91 -8.54 10.48
C ASN A 19 6.94 -7.87 9.50
N GLU A 20 7.09 -6.55 9.36
CA GLU A 20 6.34 -5.78 8.37
C GLU A 20 6.69 -6.21 6.94
N PHE A 21 5.67 -6.28 6.08
CA PHE A 21 5.79 -6.66 4.68
C PHE A 21 4.99 -5.69 3.80
N ALA A 22 5.54 -5.33 2.64
CA ALA A 22 4.84 -4.48 1.70
C ALA A 22 5.08 -4.91 0.25
N LEU A 23 4.05 -4.83 -0.56
CA LEU A 23 4.07 -5.14 -1.99
C LEU A 23 4.21 -3.86 -2.80
N GLN A 24 4.73 -3.94 -4.03
CA GLN A 24 4.53 -2.82 -4.95
C GLN A 24 3.03 -2.62 -5.19
N TYR A 25 2.59 -1.39 -5.42
CA TYR A 25 1.16 -1.13 -5.59
C TYR A 25 0.57 -1.90 -6.78
N ASP A 26 1.27 -1.94 -7.92
CA ASP A 26 0.84 -2.68 -9.11
C ASP A 26 0.71 -4.18 -8.84
N GLU A 27 1.64 -4.76 -8.09
CA GLU A 27 1.60 -6.14 -7.63
C GLU A 27 0.39 -6.41 -6.72
N PHE A 28 0.11 -5.54 -5.75
CA PHE A 28 -1.02 -5.70 -4.83
C PHE A 28 -2.37 -5.65 -5.57
N PHE A 29 -2.49 -4.76 -6.57
CA PHE A 29 -3.74 -4.49 -7.29
C PHE A 29 -3.96 -5.37 -8.54
N ALA A 30 -2.99 -6.20 -8.94
CA ALA A 30 -3.02 -6.93 -10.22
C ALA A 30 -4.21 -7.90 -10.39
N ASP A 31 -4.49 -8.71 -9.37
CA ASP A 31 -5.47 -9.82 -9.44
C ASP A 31 -6.62 -9.66 -8.43
N ILE A 32 -6.94 -8.43 -8.00
CA ILE A 32 -8.05 -8.21 -7.06
C ILE A 32 -9.40 -8.32 -7.77
N GLU A 33 -10.18 -9.32 -7.37
CA GLU A 33 -11.60 -9.45 -7.74
C GLU A 33 -12.50 -8.75 -6.70
N ASP A 34 -12.53 -7.41 -6.75
CA ASP A 34 -13.53 -6.53 -6.08
C ASP A 34 -13.83 -6.86 -4.60
N GLN A 35 -12.78 -6.86 -3.78
CA GLN A 35 -12.85 -7.14 -2.34
C GLN A 35 -12.65 -5.88 -1.49
N GLU A 36 -13.19 -5.90 -0.27
CA GLU A 36 -12.98 -4.88 0.76
C GLU A 36 -11.56 -4.99 1.36
N VAL A 37 -10.55 -4.67 0.54
CA VAL A 37 -9.13 -4.84 0.91
C VAL A 37 -8.48 -3.54 1.41
N ILE A 38 -9.11 -2.39 1.18
CA ILE A 38 -8.62 -1.07 1.56
C ILE A 38 -9.79 -0.11 1.79
N GLY A 39 -9.63 0.86 2.69
CA GLY A 39 -10.60 1.91 2.95
C GLY A 39 -11.98 1.36 3.36
N VAL A 40 -11.97 0.30 4.17
CA VAL A 40 -13.18 -0.49 4.47
C VAL A 40 -14.21 0.29 5.28
N ASN A 41 -13.75 1.25 6.10
CA ASN A 41 -14.63 2.07 6.91
C ASN A 41 -15.15 3.36 6.22
N ILE A 42 -14.86 3.58 4.93
CA ILE A 42 -15.38 4.73 4.19
C ILE A 42 -16.90 4.54 3.97
N PRO A 43 -17.77 5.38 4.58
CA PRO A 43 -19.20 5.09 4.68
C PRO A 43 -20.01 5.44 3.43
N TYR A 44 -19.56 6.40 2.62
CA TYR A 44 -20.26 6.90 1.44
C TYR A 44 -19.26 7.16 0.31
N ASP A 45 -19.69 6.92 -0.93
CA ASP A 45 -18.88 7.15 -2.14
C ASP A 45 -17.48 6.52 -2.05
N LYS A 46 -17.39 5.34 -1.41
CA LYS A 46 -16.15 4.58 -1.25
C LYS A 46 -15.51 4.33 -2.62
N PRO A 47 -14.23 4.70 -2.80
CA PRO A 47 -13.52 4.40 -4.04
C PRO A 47 -13.38 2.88 -4.22
N SER A 48 -13.64 2.43 -5.43
CA SER A 48 -13.32 1.07 -5.86
C SER A 48 -11.82 0.83 -5.81
N THR A 49 -11.43 -0.44 -5.68
CA THR A 49 -10.04 -0.90 -5.81
C THR A 49 -9.38 -0.37 -7.10
N GLN A 50 -10.14 -0.29 -8.19
CA GLN A 50 -9.68 0.26 -9.46
C GLN A 50 -9.39 1.76 -9.40
N GLU A 51 -10.16 2.55 -8.65
CA GLU A 51 -9.93 3.98 -8.43
C GLU A 51 -8.69 4.21 -7.55
N PHE A 52 -8.51 3.41 -6.50
CA PHE A 52 -7.25 3.38 -5.72
C PHE A 52 -6.05 3.15 -6.64
N TYR A 53 -6.10 2.09 -7.45
CA TYR A 53 -5.02 1.78 -8.38
C TYR A 53 -4.74 2.94 -9.36
N GLN A 54 -5.78 3.54 -9.96
CA GLN A 54 -5.60 4.64 -10.93
C GLN A 54 -4.95 5.87 -10.31
N VAL A 55 -5.34 6.24 -9.09
CA VAL A 55 -4.73 7.38 -8.40
C VAL A 55 -3.27 7.09 -8.05
N LEU A 56 -2.96 5.89 -7.54
CA LEU A 56 -1.58 5.50 -7.24
C LEU A 56 -0.72 5.41 -8.51
N GLN A 57 -1.28 4.88 -9.59
CA GLN A 57 -0.62 4.85 -10.90
C GLN A 57 -0.29 6.26 -11.39
N LEU A 58 -1.25 7.20 -11.29
CA LEU A 58 -1.00 8.60 -11.64
C LEU A 58 0.11 9.22 -10.80
N ILE A 59 0.15 8.94 -9.49
CA ILE A 59 1.20 9.41 -8.59
C ILE A 59 2.57 8.82 -8.98
N ALA A 60 2.61 7.54 -9.37
CA ALA A 60 3.84 6.85 -9.76
C ALA A 60 4.50 7.44 -11.03
N GLU A 61 3.74 8.12 -11.89
CA GLU A 61 4.27 8.80 -13.09
C GLU A 61 5.04 10.09 -12.79
N TYR A 62 4.98 10.61 -11.55
CA TYR A 62 5.73 11.81 -11.18
C TYR A 62 7.21 11.49 -10.95
N PRO A 63 8.14 12.30 -11.51
CA PRO A 63 9.58 12.03 -11.41
C PRO A 63 10.12 12.13 -9.98
N GLU A 64 9.40 12.78 -9.06
CA GLU A 64 9.74 12.87 -7.65
C GLU A 64 9.37 11.61 -6.85
N VAL A 65 8.65 10.66 -7.46
CA VAL A 65 8.25 9.40 -6.83
C VAL A 65 9.24 8.30 -7.21
N GLU A 66 9.85 7.67 -6.20
CA GLU A 66 10.79 6.56 -6.37
C GLU A 66 10.08 5.19 -6.28
N GLY A 67 8.91 5.12 -5.64
CA GLY A 67 8.11 3.91 -5.54
C GLY A 67 6.89 4.08 -4.65
N ILE A 68 5.90 3.21 -4.84
CA ILE A 68 4.67 3.16 -4.04
C ILE A 68 4.46 1.72 -3.58
N TYR A 69 4.33 1.55 -2.27
CA TYR A 69 4.22 0.23 -1.66
C TYR A 69 2.97 0.13 -0.79
N VAL A 70 2.28 -1.00 -0.85
CA VAL A 70 1.09 -1.29 -0.07
C VAL A 70 1.47 -2.24 1.05
N ARG A 71 1.22 -1.84 2.31
CA ARG A 71 1.47 -2.70 3.48
C ARG A 71 0.51 -3.88 3.45
N VAL A 72 0.99 -5.09 3.72
CA VAL A 72 0.11 -6.23 4.02
C VAL A 72 -0.22 -6.20 5.51
N ALA A 73 -1.43 -5.72 5.83
CA ALA A 73 -1.91 -5.61 7.20
C ALA A 73 -2.47 -6.95 7.70
N ASP A 74 -3.25 -7.62 6.85
CA ASP A 74 -3.77 -8.96 7.10
C ASP A 74 -3.61 -9.85 5.85
N ALA A 75 -3.34 -11.12 6.11
CA ALA A 75 -3.22 -12.17 5.10
C ALA A 75 -4.12 -13.35 5.47
N ASP A 76 -5.41 -13.05 5.66
CA ASP A 76 -6.42 -14.01 6.10
C ASP A 76 -6.49 -15.21 5.13
N TYR A 77 -6.06 -16.36 5.64
CA TYR A 77 -5.99 -17.62 4.90
C TYR A 77 -7.32 -18.38 5.04
N PRO A 78 -7.84 -19.07 4.00
CA PRO A 78 -7.32 -19.23 2.63
C PRO A 78 -8.09 -18.46 1.53
N GLN A 79 -9.22 -17.82 1.83
CA GLN A 79 -10.19 -17.45 0.80
C GLN A 79 -10.01 -16.02 0.27
N ASP A 80 -9.64 -15.08 1.14
CA ASP A 80 -9.67 -13.65 0.80
C ASP A 80 -8.31 -13.12 0.35
N TRP A 81 -8.31 -12.04 -0.45
CA TRP A 81 -7.11 -11.31 -0.81
C TRP A 81 -6.54 -10.59 0.40
N PHE A 82 -5.31 -10.12 0.29
CA PHE A 82 -4.63 -9.39 1.37
C PHE A 82 -5.35 -8.09 1.70
N TYR A 83 -5.43 -7.76 2.98
CA TYR A 83 -5.97 -6.50 3.47
C TYR A 83 -4.84 -5.50 3.74
N THR A 84 -5.14 -4.22 3.52
CA THR A 84 -4.26 -3.10 3.80
C THR A 84 -5.01 -1.94 4.42
N ASP A 85 -4.36 -1.30 5.40
CA ASP A 85 -4.73 -0.02 5.99
C ASP A 85 -3.77 1.10 5.56
N THR A 86 -2.69 0.79 4.83
CA THR A 86 -1.56 1.71 4.65
C THR A 86 -0.88 1.60 3.30
N VAL A 87 -0.67 2.75 2.67
CA VAL A 87 0.15 2.91 1.47
C VAL A 87 1.33 3.84 1.74
N TYR A 88 2.52 3.43 1.34
CA TYR A 88 3.76 4.19 1.43
C TYR A 88 4.13 4.79 0.08
N ILE A 89 4.27 6.11 0.01
CA ILE A 89 4.81 6.82 -1.17
C ILE A 89 6.24 7.25 -0.84
N ILE A 90 7.21 6.68 -1.55
CA ILE A 90 8.63 6.97 -1.38
C ILE A 90 9.06 8.02 -2.40
N GLY A 91 9.80 9.03 -1.96
CA GLY A 91 10.39 10.05 -2.81
C GLY A 91 10.25 11.46 -2.25
N GLU A 92 10.55 12.43 -3.11
CA GLU A 92 10.65 13.85 -2.75
C GLU A 92 9.38 14.65 -3.06
N MET A 93 8.32 13.98 -3.53
CA MET A 93 7.01 14.62 -3.76
C MET A 93 6.49 15.23 -2.44
N SER A 94 6.11 16.51 -2.50
CA SER A 94 5.62 17.24 -1.32
C SER A 94 4.36 16.60 -0.72
N THR A 95 4.25 16.59 0.61
CA THR A 95 3.08 16.04 1.32
C THR A 95 1.79 16.76 0.94
N ASP A 96 1.82 18.06 0.65
CA ASP A 96 0.64 18.82 0.22
C ASP A 96 0.12 18.37 -1.15
N LEU A 97 1.03 18.08 -2.10
CA LEU A 97 0.65 17.55 -3.41
C LEU A 97 0.11 16.13 -3.27
N ILE A 98 0.76 15.27 -2.47
CA ILE A 98 0.26 13.93 -2.16
C ILE A 98 -1.16 14.02 -1.62
N ARG A 99 -1.38 14.84 -0.59
CA ARG A 99 -2.70 15.06 0.02
C ARG A 99 -3.76 15.47 -1.00
N LYS A 100 -3.41 16.37 -1.93
CA LYS A 100 -4.34 16.81 -2.98
C LYS A 100 -4.65 15.70 -3.98
N LEU A 101 -3.64 14.93 -4.40
CA LEU A 101 -3.83 13.84 -5.37
C LEU A 101 -4.61 12.66 -4.77
N THR A 102 -4.45 12.41 -3.47
CA THR A 102 -5.09 11.32 -2.75
C THR A 102 -6.38 11.73 -2.05
N GLU A 103 -6.82 12.99 -2.17
CA GLU A 103 -8.09 13.48 -1.61
C GLU A 103 -9.29 12.61 -2.03
N PRO A 104 -9.42 12.18 -3.30
CA PRO A 104 -10.52 11.29 -3.71
C PRO A 104 -10.46 9.89 -3.07
N LEU A 105 -9.34 9.51 -2.46
CA LEU A 105 -9.19 8.21 -1.80
C LEU A 105 -9.58 8.24 -0.32
N PHE A 106 -9.89 9.42 0.22
CA PHE A 106 -10.29 9.62 1.62
C PHE A 106 -9.35 9.00 2.68
N PRO A 107 -8.02 9.18 2.61
CA PRO A 107 -7.15 8.77 3.72
C PRO A 107 -7.50 9.55 4.98
N ASP A 108 -7.64 8.85 6.11
CA ASP A 108 -7.86 9.43 7.43
C ASP A 108 -6.63 10.22 7.87
N GLU A 109 -5.44 9.65 7.67
CA GLU A 109 -4.17 10.27 8.02
C GLU A 109 -3.15 10.23 6.89
N ILE A 110 -2.32 11.27 6.84
CA ILE A 110 -1.18 11.36 5.92
C ILE A 110 0.03 11.79 6.75
N ASN A 111 0.91 10.84 7.02
CA ASN A 111 2.00 10.95 7.98
C ASN A 111 3.38 10.83 7.31
N PRO A 112 4.38 11.65 7.68
CA PRO A 112 5.75 11.42 7.24
C PRO A 112 6.35 10.20 7.94
N GLY A 113 7.19 9.44 7.24
CA GLY A 113 7.84 8.25 7.80
C GLY A 113 7.05 6.96 7.57
N TRP A 114 7.66 5.84 7.95
CA TRP A 114 7.07 4.50 7.89
C TRP A 114 6.16 4.29 9.11
N LEU A 115 4.85 4.35 8.94
CA LEU A 115 3.88 4.33 10.05
C LEU A 115 4.04 3.09 10.97
N TYR A 116 4.27 1.91 10.39
CA TYR A 116 4.40 0.64 11.13
C TYR A 116 5.85 0.13 11.24
N GLY A 117 6.81 0.90 10.74
CA GLY A 117 8.20 0.46 10.60
C GLY A 117 8.56 0.02 9.17
N PHE A 118 9.85 -0.23 8.95
CA PHE A 118 10.37 -0.54 7.62
C PHE A 118 10.06 -2.00 7.22
N PRO A 119 9.40 -2.26 6.07
CA PRO A 119 9.10 -3.61 5.65
C PRO A 119 10.37 -4.40 5.29
N VAL A 120 10.51 -5.60 5.83
CA VAL A 120 11.77 -6.37 5.76
C VAL A 120 12.10 -6.89 4.36
N ASN A 121 11.08 -7.02 3.52
CA ASN A 121 11.22 -7.51 2.15
C ASN A 121 11.69 -6.43 1.16
N LEU A 122 11.72 -5.16 1.57
CA LEU A 122 12.16 -4.05 0.72
C LEU A 122 13.67 -3.85 0.77
N GLU A 123 14.21 -3.25 -0.30
CA GLU A 123 15.63 -2.93 -0.35
C GLU A 123 16.03 -1.96 0.77
N LYS A 124 17.04 -2.33 1.56
CA LYS A 124 17.54 -1.55 2.72
C LYS A 124 17.87 -0.08 2.40
N LYS A 125 18.19 0.25 1.14
CA LYS A 125 18.46 1.64 0.70
C LYS A 125 17.22 2.55 0.83
N LEU A 126 16.00 1.99 0.80
CA LEU A 126 14.74 2.71 0.92
C LEU A 126 14.42 3.12 2.36
N GLU A 127 14.98 2.44 3.36
CA GLU A 127 14.73 2.70 4.80
C GLU A 127 15.04 4.16 5.19
N LYS A 128 16.04 4.76 4.55
CA LYS A 128 16.49 6.14 4.82
C LYS A 128 15.90 7.17 3.84
N LYS A 129 15.08 6.74 2.88
CA LYS A 129 14.44 7.64 1.94
C LYS A 129 13.29 8.38 2.61
N ARG A 130 12.95 9.54 2.05
CA ARG A 130 11.73 10.23 2.44
C ARG A 130 10.53 9.37 2.01
N VAL A 131 9.60 9.19 2.95
CA VAL A 131 8.37 8.42 2.75
C VAL A 131 7.19 9.19 3.35
N VAL A 132 6.04 9.07 2.72
CA VAL A 132 4.74 9.52 3.24
C VAL A 132 3.83 8.31 3.30
N SER A 133 3.30 8.03 4.48
CA SER A 133 2.28 7.03 4.72
C SER A 133 0.89 7.65 4.55
N LEU A 134 0.05 7.03 3.75
CA LEU A 134 -1.40 7.23 3.70
C LEU A 134 -2.03 6.12 4.54
N TRP A 135 -2.95 6.47 5.45
CA TRP A 135 -3.59 5.51 6.34
C TRP A 135 -5.11 5.65 6.30
N TRP A 136 -5.80 4.51 6.43
CA TRP A 136 -7.25 4.38 6.52
C TRP A 136 -7.62 3.52 7.74
N ASP A 137 -8.66 3.91 8.49
CA ASP A 137 -9.21 3.11 9.59
C ASP A 137 -9.95 1.86 9.07
#